data_AF-A0A4V1VKL9-F1
#
_entry.id   AF-A0A4V1VKL9-F1
#
_cell.length_a   1.000
_cell.length_b   1.000
_cell.length_c   1.000
_cell.angle_alpha   90.00
_cell.angle_beta   90.00
_cell.angle_gamma   90.00
#
_symmetry.space_group_name_H-M   'P 1'
#
loop_
_entity.id
_entity.type
_entity.pdbx_description
1 polymer ?
#
loop_
_entity_poly.entity_id
_entity_poly.type
_entity_poly.pdbx_seq_one_letter_code
_entity_poly.pdbx_strand_id
1 'polypeptide(L)' 'MGPIADAALFLDFDGTLVEIAPRPDAVRVPDHLPALLQRLTEGLGGALAIVSGRALAELEHFLPVP' A
#
# COMPACT_ATOMS: atom_id res chain seq x y z
N MET A 1 -8.38 16.53 6.88
CA MET A 1 -9.01 15.31 6.34
C MET A 1 -10.41 15.23 6.94
N GLY A 2 -11.41 14.84 6.15
CA GLY A 2 -12.79 14.70 6.64
C GLY A 2 -12.94 13.46 7.54
N PRO A 3 -14.04 12.68 7.45
CA PRO A 3 -14.40 11.60 8.37
C PRO A 3 -13.38 10.46 8.59
N ILE A 4 -12.22 10.48 7.96
CA ILE A 4 -11.15 9.48 8.12
C ILE A 4 -9.99 9.94 9.00
N ALA A 5 -10.01 11.17 9.53
CA ALA A 5 -8.89 11.70 10.32
C ALA A 5 -8.60 10.87 11.60
N ASP A 6 -9.62 10.24 12.18
CA ASP A 6 -9.50 9.36 13.36
C ASP A 6 -9.60 7.86 12.99
N ALA A 7 -9.45 7.52 11.72
CA ALA A 7 -9.56 6.15 11.24
C ALA A 7 -8.18 5.50 11.06
N ALA A 8 -8.13 4.18 11.19
CA ALA A 8 -7.01 3.37 10.71
C ALA A 8 -7.36 2.79 9.33
N LEU A 9 -6.45 2.95 8.36
CA LEU A 9 -6.64 2.49 6.99
C LEU A 9 -5.87 1.19 6.76
N PHE A 10 -6.59 0.13 6.40
CA PHE A 10 -6.02 -1.16 6.01
C PHE A 10 -6.27 -1.36 4.52
N LEU A 11 -5.20 -1.53 3.75
CA LEU A 11 -5.28 -1.67 2.29
C LEU A 11 -4.72 -3.02 1.88
N ASP A 12 -5.50 -3.72 1.06
CA ASP A 12 -4.97 -4.86 0.32
C ASP A 12 -4.02 -4.40 -0.80
N PHE A 13 -3.14 -5.29 -1.29
CA PHE A 13 -2.18 -4.97 -2.33
C PHE A 13 -2.64 -5.46 -3.72
N ASP A 14 -2.66 -6.77 -3.95
CA ASP A 14 -2.89 -7.36 -5.28
C ASP A 14 -4.37 -7.26 -5.69
N GLY A 15 -4.65 -6.56 -6.78
CA GLY A 15 -6.00 -6.27 -7.23
C GLY A 15 -6.68 -5.11 -6.50
N THR A 16 -5.94 -4.42 -5.61
CA THR A 16 -6.41 -3.25 -4.87
C THR A 16 -5.54 -2.02 -5.13
N LEU A 17 -4.25 -2.09 -4.80
CA LEU A 17 -3.30 -1.00 -5.05
C LEU A 17 -2.55 -1.17 -6.37
N VAL A 18 -2.44 -2.41 -6.82
CA VAL A 18 -1.81 -2.79 -8.09
C VAL A 18 -2.71 -3.75 -8.84
N GLU A 19 -2.62 -3.75 -10.16
CA GLU A 19 -3.34 -4.72 -10.98
C GLU A 19 -2.82 -6.14 -10.77
N ILE A 20 -3.73 -7.12 -10.81
CA ILE A 20 -3.36 -8.53 -10.77
C ILE A 20 -2.55 -8.85 -12.03
N ALA A 21 -1.39 -9.48 -11.84
CA ALA A 21 -0.52 -9.94 -12.92
C ALA A 21 -0.52 -11.48 -13.04
N PRO A 22 -0.16 -12.03 -14.21
CA PRO A 22 -0.09 -13.50 -14.41
C PRO A 22 0.90 -14.22 -13.50
N ARG A 23 1.88 -13.49 -12.95
CA ARG A 23 2.86 -14.00 -11.97
C ARG A 23 3.09 -12.94 -10.89
N PRO A 24 3.36 -13.32 -9.63
CA PRO A 24 3.55 -12.36 -8.53
C PRO A 24 4.64 -11.32 -8.79
N ASP A 25 5.75 -11.71 -9.40
CA ASP A 25 6.90 -10.86 -9.72
C ASP A 25 6.69 -9.95 -10.95
N ALA A 26 5.58 -10.12 -11.68
CA ALA A 26 5.26 -9.33 -12.87
C ALA A 26 4.37 -8.10 -12.58
N VAL A 27 4.04 -7.88 -11.31
CA VAL A 27 3.27 -6.71 -10.86
C VAL A 27 4.03 -5.42 -11.16
N ARG A 28 3.28 -4.37 -11.54
CA ARG A 28 3.81 -3.03 -11.78
C ARG A 28 3.22 -2.07 -10.76
N VAL A 29 4.10 -1.45 -9.97
CA VAL A 29 3.73 -0.38 -9.05
C VAL A 29 3.64 0.93 -9.83
N PRO A 30 2.50 1.64 -9.78
CA PRO A 30 2.42 2.97 -10.37
C PRO A 30 3.39 3.94 -9.69
N ASP A 31 4.12 4.74 -10.46
CA ASP A 31 5.17 5.64 -9.93
C ASP A 31 4.68 6.61 -8.84
N HIS A 32 3.39 6.97 -8.86
CA HIS A 32 2.78 7.87 -7.89
C HIS A 32 2.33 7.18 -6.60
N LEU A 33 2.23 5.85 -6.58
CA LEU A 33 1.66 5.09 -5.47
C LEU A 33 2.48 5.25 -4.18
N PRO A 34 3.82 5.12 -4.16
CA PRO A 34 4.60 5.32 -2.94
C PRO A 34 4.41 6.70 -2.32
N ALA A 35 4.45 7.76 -3.15
CA ALA A 35 4.24 9.12 -2.68
C ALA A 35 2.80 9.38 -2.19
N LEU A 36 1.81 8.69 -2.76
CA LEU A 36 0.43 8.74 -2.28
C LEU A 36 0.28 8.07 -0.91
N LEU A 37 0.83 6.86 -0.75
CA LEU A 37 0.80 6.13 0.52
C LEU A 37 1.48 6.91 1.63
N GLN A 38 2.63 7.54 1.35
CA GLN A 38 3.32 8.39 2.32
C GLN A 38 2.43 9.55 2.82
N ARG A 39 1.77 10.29 1.90
CA ARG A 39 0.87 11.39 2.29
C ARG A 39 -0.34 10.89 3.09
N LEU A 40 -0.86 9.71 2.77
CA LEU A 40 -1.95 9.10 3.54
C LEU A 40 -1.49 8.71 4.93
N THR A 41 -0.32 8.07 5.07
CA THR A 41 0.27 7.73 6.37
C THR A 41 0.47 8.97 7.23
N GLU A 42 1.03 10.06 6.67
CA GLU A 42 1.20 11.34 7.37
C GLU A 42 -0.15 11.93 7.82
N GLY A 43 -1.14 11.93 6.92
CA GLY A 43 -2.47 12.46 7.21
C GLY A 43 -3.28 11.66 8.23
N LEU A 44 -3.02 10.36 8.35
CA LEU A 44 -3.64 9.44 9.30
C LEU A 44 -2.84 9.30 10.61
N GLY A 45 -1.81 10.13 10.82
CA GLY A 45 -0.97 10.05 12.03
C GLY A 45 -0.26 8.69 12.18
N GLY A 46 0.08 8.05 11.06
CA GLY A 46 0.71 6.73 11.02
C GLY A 46 -0.27 5.55 10.99
N ALA A 47 -1.58 5.79 11.05
CA ALA A 47 -2.59 4.73 11.09
C ALA A 47 -2.91 4.17 9.68
N LEU A 48 -1.89 3.69 8.97
CA LEU A 48 -2.02 2.99 7.69
C LEU A 48 -1.23 1.69 7.71
N ALA A 49 -1.84 0.59 7.28
CA ALA A 49 -1.18 -0.69 7.12
C ALA A 49 -1.54 -1.33 5.76
N ILE A 50 -0.54 -1.98 5.15
CA ILE A 50 -0.77 -2.85 3.99
C ILE A 50 -1.02 -4.27 4.51
N VAL A 51 -2.12 -4.87 4.09
CA VAL A 51 -2.53 -6.23 4.43
C VAL A 51 -2.43 -7.07 3.17
N SER A 52 -1.45 -7.95 3.08
CA SER A 52 -1.23 -8.76 1.87
C SER A 52 -1.03 -10.23 2.22
N GLY A 53 -1.36 -11.11 1.27
CA GLY A 53 -0.97 -12.51 1.31
C GLY A 53 0.50 -12.75 0.92
N ARG A 54 1.20 -11.73 0.40
CA ARG A 54 2.62 -11.81 0.07
C ARG A 54 3.48 -11.87 1.32
N ALA A 55 4.65 -12.50 1.21
CA ALA A 55 5.66 -12.41 2.24
C ALA A 55 6.17 -10.96 2.35
N LEU A 56 6.47 -10.50 3.58
CA LEU A 56 6.95 -9.12 3.81
C LEU A 56 8.17 -8.80 2.93
N ALA A 57 9.15 -9.70 2.87
CA ALA A 57 10.35 -9.53 2.05
C ALA A 57 10.06 -9.38 0.55
N GLU A 58 8.98 -9.99 0.05
CA GLU A 58 8.55 -9.81 -1.34
C GLU A 58 7.88 -8.45 -1.54
N LEU A 59 7.04 -8.03 -0.59
CA LEU A 59 6.35 -6.74 -0.64
C LEU A 59 7.33 -5.56 -0.59
N GLU A 60 8.41 -5.68 0.19
CA GLU A 60 9.51 -4.70 0.28
C GLU A 60 10.23 -4.44 -1.06
N HIS A 61 10.17 -5.38 -2.00
CA HIS A 61 10.73 -5.16 -3.35
C HIS A 61 9.86 -4.22 -4.20
N PHE A 62 8.57 -4.08 -3.86
CA PHE A 62 7.60 -3.29 -4.65
C PHE A 62 7.30 -1.94 -4.01
N LEU A 63 7.15 -1.92 -2.68
CA LEU A 63 6.80 -0.72 -1.94
C LEU A 63 7.75 -0.52 -0.76
N PRO A 64 8.11 0.74 -0.45
CA PRO A 64 8.70 1.05 0.84
C PRO A 64 7.60 0.84 1.90
N VAL A 65 7.61 -0.32 2.54
CA VAL A 65 6.73 -0.62 3.68
C VAL A 65 7.34 -0.05 4.95
N PRO A 66 6.60 0.75 5.72
CA PRO A 66 7.03 1.19 7.05
C PRO A 66 6.96 0.07 8.09
#